data_AF-A0A5C8RR69-F1
#
_entry.id   AF-A0A5C8RR69-F1
#
_cell.length_a   1.000
_cell.length_b   1.000
_cell.length_c   1.000
_cell.angle_alpha   90.00
_cell.angle_beta   90.00
_cell.angle_gamma   90.00
#
_symmetry.space_group_name_H-M   'P 1'
#
loop_
_entity.id
_entity.type
_entity.pdbx_description
1 polymer ?
#
loop_
_entity_poly.entity_id
_entity_poly.type
_entity_poly.pdbx_seq_one_letter_code
_entity_poly.pdbx_strand_id
1 'polypeptide(L)'
;MRNPYEVLGVPKTAGEAEIKKAYRKLAKTYHPDTNKDAKAKDRFAEANSAYEILGEPEKRRQFDRGEIDGDGKPRATGFEGFGGGRAGGFDFGGAPRG
;
A
#
# COMPACT_ATOMS: atom_id res chain seq x y z
N MET A 1 -8.94 6.25 9.40
CA MET A 1 -8.35 4.90 9.25
C MET A 1 -9.13 4.18 8.16
N ARG A 2 -8.57 4.05 6.95
CA ARG A 2 -9.18 3.19 5.91
C ARG A 2 -8.62 1.80 6.09
N ASN A 3 -9.47 0.78 6.12
CA ASN A 3 -9.02 -0.59 6.25
C ASN A 3 -8.36 -1.04 4.94
N PRO A 4 -7.12 -1.55 4.95
CA PRO A 4 -6.46 -2.01 3.73
C PRO A 4 -7.24 -3.16 3.05
N TYR A 5 -8.00 -3.93 3.84
CA TYR A 5 -8.94 -4.94 3.34
C TYR A 5 -10.06 -4.33 2.47
N GLU A 6 -10.65 -3.22 2.90
CA GLU A 6 -11.71 -2.55 2.14
C GLU A 6 -11.17 -1.91 0.86
N VAL A 7 -9.95 -1.37 0.91
CA VAL A 7 -9.28 -0.80 -0.26
C VAL A 7 -9.03 -1.84 -1.35
N LEU A 8 -8.60 -3.04 -0.95
CA LEU A 8 -8.42 -4.17 -1.88
C LEU A 8 -9.75 -4.87 -2.24
N GLY A 9 -10.84 -4.53 -1.54
CA GLY A 9 -12.15 -5.18 -1.71
C GLY A 9 -12.14 -6.65 -1.28
N VAL A 10 -11.34 -6.99 -0.27
CA VAL A 10 -11.21 -8.35 0.27
C VAL A 10 -11.66 -8.40 1.73
N PRO A 11 -12.18 -9.54 2.21
CA PRO A 11 -12.56 -9.66 3.63
C PRO A 11 -11.32 -9.64 4.53
N LYS A 12 -11.49 -9.27 5.81
CA LYS A 12 -10.43 -9.31 6.84
C LYS A 12 -9.81 -10.70 7.04
N THR A 13 -10.57 -11.74 6.69
CA THR A 13 -10.16 -13.15 6.72
C THR A 13 -9.39 -13.58 5.47
N ALA A 14 -9.21 -12.70 4.49
CA ALA A 14 -8.54 -13.03 3.24
C ALA A 14 -7.09 -13.45 3.45
N GLY A 15 -6.72 -14.58 2.87
CA GLY A 15 -5.33 -15.03 2.84
C GLY A 15 -4.46 -14.15 1.92
N GLU A 16 -3.13 -14.23 2.07
CA GLU A 16 -2.18 -13.53 1.19
C GLU A 16 -2.45 -13.81 -0.30
N ALA A 17 -2.82 -15.04 -0.64
CA ALA A 17 -3.14 -15.43 -2.00
C ALA A 17 -4.33 -14.63 -2.57
N GLU A 18 -5.37 -14.38 -1.77
CA GLU A 18 -6.53 -13.59 -2.18
C GLU A 18 -6.19 -12.12 -2.32
N ILE A 19 -5.42 -11.57 -1.36
CA ILE A 19 -4.93 -10.18 -1.40
C ILE A 19 -4.08 -9.94 -2.63
N LYS A 20 -3.13 -10.82 -2.93
CA LYS A 20 -2.28 -10.75 -4.13
C LYS A 20 -3.09 -10.84 -5.41
N LYS A 21 -4.13 -11.67 -5.43
CA LYS A 21 -5.03 -11.81 -6.59
C LYS A 21 -5.89 -10.56 -6.78
N ALA A 22 -6.44 -10.00 -5.70
CA ALA A 22 -7.23 -8.77 -5.73
C ALA A 22 -6.38 -7.57 -6.16
N TYR A 23 -5.18 -7.42 -5.59
CA TYR A 23 -4.23 -6.38 -5.97
C TYR A 23 -3.88 -6.47 -7.46
N ARG A 24 -3.52 -7.65 -7.98
CA ARG A 24 -3.24 -7.83 -9.42
C ARG A 24 -4.43 -7.47 -10.32
N LYS A 25 -5.65 -7.74 -9.86
CA LYS A 25 -6.87 -7.39 -10.60
C LYS A 25 -7.07 -5.87 -10.61
N LEU A 26 -6.99 -5.22 -9.45
CA LEU A 26 -7.08 -3.77 -9.31
C LEU A 26 -5.98 -3.04 -10.09
N ALA A 27 -4.74 -3.54 -10.03
CA ALA A 27 -3.60 -2.99 -10.75
C ALA A 27 -3.81 -2.98 -12.26
N LYS A 28 -4.43 -4.02 -12.82
CA LYS A 28 -4.79 -4.05 -14.25
C LYS A 28 -5.97 -3.13 -14.58
N THR A 29 -6.93 -3.00 -13.67
CA THR A 29 -8.13 -2.15 -13.84
C THR A 29 -7.81 -0.66 -13.74
N TYR A 30 -6.93 -0.27 -12.82
CA TYR A 30 -6.51 1.12 -12.58
C TYR A 30 -5.11 1.43 -13.13
N HIS A 31 -4.63 0.61 -14.07
CA HIS A 31 -3.30 0.82 -14.65
C HIS A 31 -3.26 2.20 -15.37
N PRO A 32 -2.25 3.04 -15.14
CA PRO A 32 -2.18 4.38 -15.73
C PRO A 32 -2.11 4.37 -17.27
N ASP A 33 -1.68 3.24 -17.85
CA ASP A 33 -1.62 3.04 -19.31
C ASP A 33 -3.02 2.83 -19.93
N THR A 34 -3.92 2.13 -19.23
CA THR A 34 -5.30 1.89 -19.70
C THR A 34 -6.29 2.90 -19.16
N ASN A 35 -5.98 3.57 -18.06
CA ASN A 35 -6.89 4.49 -17.39
C ASN A 35 -6.14 5.76 -16.93
N LYS A 36 -6.39 6.88 -17.63
CA LYS A 36 -5.75 8.18 -17.38
C LYS A 36 -6.46 9.03 -16.32
N ASP A 37 -7.39 8.44 -15.58
CA ASP A 37 -8.12 9.12 -14.53
C ASP A 37 -7.21 9.44 -13.34
N ALA A 38 -7.28 10.66 -12.81
CA ALA A 38 -6.55 11.04 -11.60
C ALA A 38 -6.93 10.13 -10.42
N LYS A 39 -8.20 9.71 -10.38
CA LYS A 39 -8.75 8.77 -9.39
C LYS A 39 -8.19 7.35 -9.51
N ALA A 40 -7.73 6.94 -10.70
CA ALA A 40 -7.11 5.64 -10.90
C ALA A 40 -5.74 5.60 -10.20
N LYS A 41 -4.97 6.70 -10.28
CA LYS A 41 -3.70 6.85 -9.57
C LYS A 41 -3.89 6.79 -8.05
N ASP A 42 -4.91 7.50 -7.52
CA ASP A 42 -5.24 7.46 -6.09
C ASP A 42 -5.65 6.06 -5.64
N ARG A 43 -6.57 5.40 -6.36
CA ARG A 43 -7.00 4.02 -6.05
C ARG A 43 -5.86 3.01 -6.16
N PHE A 44 -4.97 3.18 -7.13
CA PHE A 44 -3.79 2.35 -7.30
C PHE A 44 -2.81 2.53 -6.13
N ALA A 45 -2.56 3.78 -5.72
CA ALA A 45 -1.73 4.09 -4.56
C ALA A 45 -2.31 3.47 -3.29
N GLU A 46 -3.63 3.63 -3.06
CA GLU A 46 -4.32 2.99 -1.93
C GLU A 46 -4.19 1.46 -1.98
N ALA A 47 -4.43 0.83 -3.15
CA ALA A 47 -4.30 -0.62 -3.31
C ALA A 47 -2.87 -1.12 -3.08
N ASN A 48 -1.87 -0.35 -3.49
CA ASN A 48 -0.47 -0.68 -3.27
C ASN A 48 -0.10 -0.58 -1.78
N SER A 49 -0.51 0.49 -1.09
CA SER A 49 -0.39 0.64 0.37
C SER A 49 -1.01 -0.55 1.11
N ALA A 50 -2.21 -0.96 0.70
CA ALA A 50 -2.91 -2.09 1.32
C ALA A 50 -2.20 -3.43 1.08
N TYR A 51 -1.68 -3.65 -0.12
CA TYR A 51 -0.92 -4.85 -0.47
C TYR A 51 0.41 -4.93 0.29
N GLU A 52 1.10 -3.80 0.46
CA GLU A 52 2.32 -3.70 1.25
C GLU A 52 2.13 -4.20 2.69
N ILE A 53 0.97 -3.92 3.32
CA ILE A 53 0.68 -4.34 4.70
C ILE A 53 0.22 -5.79 4.76
N LEU A 54 -0.79 -6.12 3.96
CA LEU A 54 -1.52 -7.36 4.06
C LEU A 54 -0.88 -8.51 3.29
N GLY A 55 -0.03 -8.19 2.31
CA GLY A 55 0.73 -9.16 1.53
C GLY A 55 1.96 -9.70 2.24
N GLU A 56 2.37 -9.07 3.35
CA GLU A 56 3.49 -9.50 4.19
C GLU A 56 2.97 -9.94 5.55
N PRO A 57 3.27 -11.16 6.02
CA PRO A 57 2.71 -11.68 7.26
C PRO A 57 3.27 -10.93 8.46
N GLU A 58 4.50 -10.42 8.35
CA GLU A 58 5.17 -9.63 9.38
C GLU A 58 4.55 -8.24 9.53
N LYS A 59 4.28 -7.55 8.41
CA LYS A 59 3.59 -6.26 8.41
C LYS A 59 2.14 -6.39 8.85
N ARG A 60 1.41 -7.43 8.43
CA ARG A 60 0.05 -7.71 8.93
C ARG A 60 0.04 -7.81 10.45
N ARG A 61 0.99 -8.54 11.04
CA ARG A 61 1.10 -8.62 12.50
C ARG A 61 1.41 -7.26 13.13
N GLN A 62 2.27 -6.45 12.52
CA GLN A 62 2.54 -5.08 13.01
C GLN A 62 1.28 -4.19 12.94
N PHE A 63 0.48 -4.32 11.88
CA PHE A 63 -0.78 -3.58 11.72
C PHE A 63 -1.81 -4.02 12.76
N ASP A 64 -1.95 -5.33 12.99
CA ASP A 64 -2.81 -5.89 14.03
C ASP A 64 -2.37 -5.46 15.44
N ARG A 65 -1.06 -5.25 15.65
CA ARG A 65 -0.49 -4.68 16.89
C ARG A 65 -0.59 -3.15 16.98
N GLY A 66 -0.98 -2.47 15.89
CA GLY A 66 -1.04 -1.00 15.83
C GLY A 66 0.30 -0.29 15.68
N GLU A 67 1.38 -1.02 15.35
CA GLU A 67 2.74 -0.49 15.14
C GLU A 67 2.87 0.25 13.79
N ILE A 68 2.09 -0.16 12.79
CA ILE A 68 2.04 0.47 11.46
C ILE A 68 0.63 0.94 11.11
N ASP A 69 0.53 2.01 10.33
CA ASP A 69 -0.75 2.54 9.85
C ASP A 69 -1.30 1.74 8.64
N GLY A 70 -2.53 2.03 8.24
CA GLY A 70 -3.22 1.48 7.04
C GLY A 70 -2.53 1.81 5.70
N ASP A 71 -1.41 2.53 5.76
CA ASP A 71 -0.50 2.80 4.64
C ASP A 71 0.86 2.07 4.74
N GLY A 72 1.05 1.19 5.74
CA GLY A 72 2.29 0.44 5.94
C GLY A 72 3.44 1.30 6.45
N LYS A 73 3.13 2.56 6.77
CA LYS A 73 4.06 3.49 7.40
C LYS A 73 4.12 3.17 8.89
N PRO A 74 5.32 2.98 9.47
CA PRO A 74 5.46 2.92 10.91
C PRO A 74 4.90 4.21 11.48
N ARG A 75 4.03 4.11 12.49
CA ARG A 75 3.64 5.29 13.26
C ARG A 75 4.88 5.71 14.01
N ALA A 76 5.62 6.66 13.43
CA ALA A 76 6.88 7.15 13.97
C ALA A 76 6.62 7.82 15.33
N THR A 77 6.64 7.01 16.37
CA THR A 77 6.94 7.41 17.74
C THR A 77 8.21 6.65 18.12
N GLY A 78 9.35 7.12 17.59
CA GLY A 78 10.67 6.86 18.20
C GLY A 78 11.41 5.56 17.90
N PHE A 79 11.55 5.13 16.64
CA PHE A 79 12.56 4.10 16.32
C PHE A 79 13.43 4.46 15.12
N GLU A 80 14.49 5.20 15.42
CA GLU A 80 15.71 5.21 14.66
C GLU A 80 16.39 3.85 14.87
N GLY A 81 16.18 2.90 13.94
CA GLY A 81 17.05 1.73 13.83
C GLY A 81 16.40 0.35 13.93
N PHE A 82 15.59 -0.07 12.96
CA PHE A 82 15.66 -1.47 12.52
C PHE A 82 15.39 -1.54 11.02
N GLY A 83 16.23 -2.32 10.33
CA GLY A 83 16.37 -2.33 8.89
C GLY A 83 15.08 -2.57 8.11
N GLY A 84 14.96 -1.88 6.98
CA GLY A 84 13.89 -2.10 6.01
C GLY A 84 14.32 -1.48 4.70
N GLY A 85 14.48 -2.30 3.67
CA GLY A 85 15.10 -1.96 2.41
C GLY A 85 14.55 -0.70 1.74
N ARG A 86 15.42 -0.14 0.90
CA ARG A 86 15.09 0.76 -0.21
C ARG A 86 13.90 0.20 -1.01
N ALA A 87 12.70 0.56 -0.62
CA ALA A 87 11.49 0.36 -1.40
C ALA A 87 11.06 1.72 -1.92
N GLY A 88 11.49 1.99 -3.16
CA GLY A 88 10.81 2.89 -4.10
C GLY A 88 10.33 4.22 -3.54
N GLY A 89 11.27 5.13 -3.28
CA GLY A 89 10.98 6.56 -3.37
C GLY A 89 10.62 6.89 -4.81
N PHE A 90 9.34 6.78 -5.14
CA PHE A 90 8.75 7.47 -6.27
C PHE A 90 8.94 8.96 -6.03
N ASP A 91 10.04 9.49 -6.57
CA ASP A 91 10.34 10.91 -6.66
C ASP A 91 9.38 11.55 -7.67
N PHE A 92 8.13 11.76 -7.24
CA PHE A 92 7.19 12.65 -7.87
C PHE A 92 7.38 14.03 -7.23
N GLY A 93 8.43 14.74 -7.65
CA GLY A 93 8.89 15.96 -7.00
C GLY A 93 9.50 16.99 -7.95
N GLY A 94 8.77 17.35 -9.01
CA GLY A 94 8.79 18.70 -9.61
C GLY A 94 10.13 19.32 -9.99
N ALA A 95 10.41 19.38 -11.30
CA ALA A 95 11.10 20.55 -11.85
C ALA A 95 10.28 21.81 -11.49
N PRO A 96 10.92 22.87 -10.99
CA PRO A 96 11.18 24.00 -11.90
C PRO A 96 12.51 24.72 -11.66
N ARG A 97 13.08 25.19 -12.78
CA ARG A 97 13.82 26.44 -13.00
C ARG A 97 14.85 26.94 -11.98
N GLY A 98 16.05 27.19 -12.49
CA GLY A 98 17.07 28.10 -11.95
C GLY A 98 18.33 28.02 -12.77
#